data_AF-A0A955TH53-F1
#
_entry.id   AF-A0A955TH53-F1
#
_cell.length_a   1.000
_cell.length_b   1.000
_cell.length_c   1.000
_cell.angle_alpha   90.00
_cell.angle_beta   90.00
_cell.angle_gamma   90.00
#
_symmetry.space_group_name_H-M   'P 1'
#
loop_
_entity.id
_entity.type
_entity.pdbx_description
1 polymer ?
#
loop_
_entity_poly.entity_id
_entity_poly.type
_entity_poly.pdbx_seq_one_letter_code
_entity_poly.pdbx_strand_id
1 'polypeptide(L)'
;MRYAFIHWERARYPLTLLCQVLQVSRSGYYAFLKGRFTAPDHAMCAQVRRLHAASRCTYGQRRLCQALRAEGVCVGRWRTRTLMRHAGVSVKPKRPWVPRTTDSRHGEPVAPNRLDRQFTIERPNRVWGSDITYLPTQDGWLYLAVVVVISFLGRLWAGPWRPPWRPRWWQGP
;
A
#
# COMPACT_ATOMS: atom_id res chain seq x y z
N MET A 1 24.93 -21.70 2.83
CA MET A 1 25.54 -22.77 3.65
C MET A 1 24.63 -23.99 3.86
N ARG A 2 23.31 -23.86 4.11
CA ARG A 2 22.41 -25.03 4.33
C ARG A 2 22.38 -26.07 3.18
N TYR A 3 22.25 -25.64 1.92
CA TYR A 3 22.20 -26.59 0.80
C TYR A 3 23.53 -27.25 0.46
N ALA A 4 24.66 -26.59 0.74
CA ALA A 4 25.99 -27.19 0.59
C ALA A 4 26.20 -28.32 1.60
N PHE A 5 25.77 -28.10 2.85
CA PHE A 5 25.75 -29.15 3.87
C PHE A 5 24.86 -30.34 3.48
N ILE A 6 23.63 -30.06 2.99
CA ILE A 6 22.75 -31.12 2.46
C ILE A 6 23.43 -31.90 1.33
N HIS A 7 24.15 -31.21 0.44
CA HIS A 7 24.83 -31.85 -0.67
C HIS A 7 25.95 -32.81 -0.21
N TRP A 8 26.66 -32.45 0.84
CA TRP A 8 27.74 -33.26 1.42
C TRP A 8 27.20 -34.48 2.17
N GLU A 9 26.13 -34.31 2.95
CA GLU A 9 25.54 -35.36 3.80
C GLU A 9 24.48 -36.23 3.10
N ARG A 10 24.14 -35.95 1.84
CA ARG A 10 23.08 -36.69 1.08
C ARG A 10 23.35 -38.18 0.93
N ALA A 11 24.61 -38.60 1.07
CA ALA A 11 25.01 -40.00 0.97
C ALA A 11 24.74 -40.79 2.26
N ARG A 12 24.66 -40.10 3.41
CA ARG A 12 24.49 -40.71 4.74
C ARG A 12 23.05 -40.63 5.24
N TYR A 13 22.30 -39.60 4.85
CA TYR A 13 20.94 -39.38 5.34
C TYR A 13 19.93 -39.14 4.20
N PRO A 14 18.66 -39.58 4.36
CA PRO A 14 17.61 -39.27 3.40
C PRO A 14 17.44 -37.77 3.21
N LEU A 15 17.32 -37.32 1.96
CA LEU A 15 17.14 -35.91 1.62
C LEU A 15 15.94 -35.27 2.34
N THR A 16 14.86 -36.04 2.52
CA THR A 16 13.64 -35.58 3.20
C THR A 16 13.92 -35.18 4.65
N LEU A 17 14.70 -35.99 5.37
CA LEU A 17 15.10 -35.75 6.76
C LEU A 17 15.98 -34.51 6.86
N LEU A 18 17.02 -34.42 6.02
CA LEU A 18 17.92 -33.27 5.98
C LEU A 18 17.17 -31.96 5.68
N CYS A 19 16.24 -31.97 4.72
CA CYS A 19 15.41 -30.81 4.39
C CYS A 19 14.49 -30.39 5.55
N GLN A 20 13.88 -31.34 6.27
CA GLN A 20 13.03 -31.06 7.42
C GLN A 20 13.84 -30.46 8.59
N VAL A 21 14.95 -31.09 8.96
CA VAL A 21 15.82 -30.63 10.06
C VAL A 21 16.36 -29.23 9.81
N LEU A 22 16.78 -28.94 8.58
CA LEU A 22 17.32 -27.63 8.20
C LEU A 22 16.25 -26.60 7.81
N GLN A 23 14.97 -26.97 7.89
CA GLN A 23 13.81 -26.12 7.58
C GLN A 23 13.93 -25.49 6.17
N VAL A 24 14.25 -26.31 5.17
CA VAL A 24 14.36 -25.90 3.77
C VAL A 24 13.50 -26.78 2.87
N SER A 25 12.99 -26.22 1.77
CA SER A 25 12.23 -27.01 0.80
C SER A 25 13.14 -27.90 -0.06
N ARG A 26 12.66 -29.10 -0.41
CA ARG A 26 13.29 -29.99 -1.40
C ARG A 26 13.45 -29.31 -2.76
N SER A 27 12.45 -28.53 -3.18
CA SER A 27 12.51 -27.74 -4.41
C SER A 27 13.64 -26.71 -4.40
N GLY A 28 13.93 -26.10 -3.25
CA GLY A 28 15.08 -25.20 -3.07
C GLY A 28 16.42 -25.91 -3.21
N TYR A 29 16.55 -27.15 -2.74
CA TYR A 29 17.75 -27.97 -2.93
C TYR A 29 17.98 -28.34 -4.40
N TYR A 30 16.95 -28.75 -5.12
CA TYR A 30 17.08 -29.01 -6.57
C TYR A 30 17.34 -27.73 -7.37
N ALA A 31 16.82 -26.58 -6.93
CA ALA A 31 17.18 -25.29 -7.51
C ALA A 31 18.66 -24.95 -7.25
N PHE A 32 19.19 -25.31 -6.07
CA PHE A 32 20.61 -25.17 -5.74
C PHE A 32 21.51 -26.02 -6.63
N LEU A 33 21.16 -27.29 -6.84
CA LEU A 33 21.89 -28.17 -7.77
C LEU A 33 21.92 -27.61 -9.21
N LYS A 34 20.85 -26.93 -9.63
CA LYS A 34 20.75 -26.31 -10.96
C LYS A 34 21.45 -24.95 -11.06
N GLY A 35 22.15 -24.50 -10.02
CA GLY A 35 22.74 -23.15 -9.96
C GLY A 35 21.70 -22.01 -9.92
N ARG A 36 20.42 -22.34 -9.72
CA ARG A 36 19.29 -21.39 -9.67
C ARG A 36 19.03 -20.88 -8.26
N PHE A 37 19.68 -21.46 -7.26
CA PHE A 37 19.64 -20.94 -5.90
C PHE A 37 20.56 -19.72 -5.80
N THR A 38 19.93 -18.57 -5.74
CA THR A 38 20.60 -17.35 -5.28
C THR A 38 20.37 -17.27 -3.80
N ALA A 39 21.39 -17.60 -3.02
CA ALA A 39 21.42 -17.21 -1.61
C ALA A 39 21.05 -15.71 -1.52
N PRO A 40 20.41 -15.24 -0.44
CA PRO A 40 20.29 -13.81 -0.20
C PRO A 40 21.70 -13.24 -0.21
N ASP A 41 22.05 -12.58 -1.31
CA ASP A 41 23.33 -11.94 -1.45
C ASP A 41 23.27 -10.74 -0.49
N HIS A 42 23.84 -10.93 0.70
CA HIS A 42 23.79 -9.94 1.77
C HIS A 42 24.39 -8.61 1.31
N ALA A 43 25.42 -8.65 0.45
CA ALA A 43 26.02 -7.47 -0.13
C ALA A 43 25.05 -6.77 -1.10
N MET A 44 24.43 -7.51 -2.03
CA MET A 44 23.40 -6.92 -2.92
C MET A 44 22.19 -6.39 -2.14
N CYS A 45 21.77 -7.07 -1.07
CA CYS A 45 20.67 -6.60 -0.23
C CYS A 45 21.03 -5.29 0.50
N ALA A 46 22.28 -5.16 0.98
CA ALA A 46 22.77 -3.92 1.57
C ALA A 46 22.81 -2.78 0.54
N GLN A 47 23.26 -3.06 -0.69
CA GLN A 47 23.26 -2.08 -1.79
C GLN A 47 21.84 -1.64 -2.18
N VAL A 48 20.89 -2.57 -2.24
CA VAL A 48 19.47 -2.26 -2.45
C VAL A 48 18.92 -1.36 -1.34
N ARG A 49 19.23 -1.63 -0.06
CA ARG A 49 18.82 -0.78 1.05
C ARG A 49 19.41 0.63 0.94
N ARG A 50 20.71 0.74 0.62
CA ARG A 50 21.38 2.03 0.43
C ARG A 50 20.72 2.84 -0.69
N LEU A 51 20.53 2.25 -1.87
CA LEU A 51 19.90 2.92 -3.02
C LEU A 51 18.43 3.28 -2.73
N HIS A 52 17.70 2.41 -2.04
CA HIS A 52 16.33 2.68 -1.64
C HIS A 52 16.24 3.87 -0.67
N ALA A 53 17.10 3.91 0.35
CA ALA A 53 17.19 5.01 1.29
C ALA A 53 17.61 6.33 0.61
N ALA A 54 18.61 6.29 -0.28
CA ALA A 54 19.05 7.44 -1.07
C ALA A 54 17.91 8.01 -1.94
N SER A 55 17.02 7.14 -2.44
CA SER A 55 15.83 7.55 -3.20
C SER A 55 14.67 8.06 -2.33
N ARG A 56 14.86 8.23 -1.01
CA ARG A 56 13.79 8.52 -0.03
C ARG A 56 12.65 7.49 -0.10
N CYS A 57 12.98 6.23 -0.31
CA CYS A 57 12.05 5.11 -0.45
C CYS A 57 11.07 5.23 -1.64
N THR A 58 11.39 6.04 -2.66
CA THR A 58 10.50 6.24 -3.82
C THR A 58 10.77 5.26 -4.97
N TYR A 59 11.97 4.67 -5.03
CA TYR A 59 12.32 3.80 -6.15
C TYR A 59 11.73 2.40 -5.98
N GLY A 60 10.89 2.02 -6.93
CA GLY A 60 10.45 0.63 -7.11
C GLY A 60 11.42 -0.19 -7.95
N GLN A 61 11.06 -1.46 -8.17
CA GLN A 61 11.90 -2.45 -8.87
C GLN A 61 12.52 -1.97 -10.20
N ARG A 62 11.82 -1.13 -10.97
CA ARG A 62 12.31 -0.64 -12.28
C ARG A 62 13.46 0.35 -12.10
N ARG A 63 13.27 1.36 -11.24
CA ARG A 63 14.27 2.40 -10.98
C ARG A 63 15.45 1.86 -10.17
N LEU A 64 15.19 0.97 -9.21
CA LEU A 64 16.25 0.26 -8.49
C LEU A 64 17.10 -0.61 -9.41
N CYS A 65 16.50 -1.32 -10.37
CA CYS A 65 17.25 -2.11 -11.35
C CYS A 65 18.19 -1.24 -12.19
N GLN A 66 17.73 -0.06 -12.63
CA GLN A 66 18.57 0.90 -13.36
C GLN A 66 19.68 1.47 -12.47
N ALA A 67 19.38 1.84 -11.23
CA ALA A 67 20.38 2.35 -10.29
C ALA A 67 21.46 1.30 -9.96
N LEU A 68 21.08 0.04 -9.77
CA LEU A 68 22.01 -1.06 -9.56
C LEU A 68 22.93 -1.26 -10.78
N ARG A 69 22.38 -1.18 -12.00
CA ARG A 69 23.17 -1.28 -13.24
C ARG A 69 24.12 -0.11 -13.42
N ALA A 70 23.71 1.10 -13.04
CA ALA A 70 24.56 2.28 -13.06
C ALA A 70 25.76 2.14 -12.11
N GLU A 71 25.62 1.36 -11.03
CA GLU A 71 26.71 0.99 -10.12
C GLU A 71 27.44 -0.30 -10.55
N GLY A 72 27.29 -0.75 -11.80
CA GLY A 72 28.01 -1.90 -12.35
C GLY A 72 27.41 -3.27 -12.03
N VAL A 73 26.23 -3.33 -11.38
CA VAL A 73 25.58 -4.60 -11.02
C VAL A 73 24.68 -5.09 -12.16
N CYS A 74 25.08 -6.19 -12.80
CA CYS A 74 24.29 -6.87 -13.83
C CYS A 74 23.09 -7.60 -13.24
N VAL A 75 21.98 -6.89 -13.01
CA VAL A 75 20.74 -7.43 -12.44
C VAL A 75 19.52 -7.21 -13.35
N GLY A 76 18.62 -8.19 -13.37
CA GLY A 76 17.31 -8.11 -14.04
C GLY A 76 16.20 -7.59 -13.12
N ARG A 77 15.08 -7.16 -13.71
CA ARG A 77 13.91 -6.65 -12.96
C ARG A 77 13.38 -7.66 -11.94
N TRP A 78 13.24 -8.93 -12.33
CA TRP A 78 12.74 -10.01 -11.47
C TRP A 78 13.66 -10.29 -10.28
N ARG A 79 14.97 -10.34 -10.52
CA ARG A 79 15.97 -10.49 -9.45
C ARG A 79 15.97 -9.28 -8.52
N THR A 80 15.83 -8.07 -9.05
CA THR A 80 15.68 -6.85 -8.25
C THR A 80 14.45 -6.94 -7.34
N ARG A 81 13.31 -7.45 -7.83
CA ARG A 81 12.12 -7.69 -7.02
C ARG A 81 12.39 -8.66 -5.86
N THR A 82 13.09 -9.76 -6.13
CA THR A 82 13.48 -10.73 -5.10
C THR A 82 14.43 -10.10 -4.08
N LEU A 83 15.42 -9.33 -4.52
CA LEU A 83 16.34 -8.60 -3.64
C LEU A 83 15.60 -7.56 -2.78
N MET A 84 14.62 -6.83 -3.34
CA MET A 84 13.80 -5.91 -2.55
C MET A 84 13.04 -6.64 -1.43
N ARG A 85 12.48 -7.83 -1.73
CA ARG A 85 11.81 -8.67 -0.73
C ARG A 85 12.79 -9.16 0.33
N HIS A 86 13.94 -9.68 -0.05
CA HIS A 86 14.97 -10.15 0.89
C HIS A 86 15.56 -8.99 1.72
N ALA A 87 15.66 -7.81 1.14
CA ALA A 87 16.10 -6.59 1.83
C ALA A 87 15.04 -6.00 2.75
N GLY A 88 13.77 -6.40 2.63
CA GLY A 88 12.65 -5.88 3.41
C GLY A 88 12.22 -4.47 2.99
N VAL A 89 12.44 -4.08 1.73
CA VAL A 89 12.14 -2.72 1.25
C VAL A 89 10.94 -2.70 0.29
N SER A 90 10.12 -1.67 0.42
CA SER A 90 8.96 -1.42 -0.42
C SER A 90 8.81 0.07 -0.73
N VAL A 91 8.20 0.37 -1.87
CA VAL A 91 8.00 1.76 -2.31
C VAL A 91 7.07 2.47 -1.35
N LYS A 92 7.50 3.62 -0.84
CA LYS A 92 6.65 4.54 -0.10
C LYS A 92 5.74 5.26 -1.09
N PRO A 93 4.41 5.02 -1.08
CA PRO A 93 3.49 5.74 -1.95
C PRO A 93 3.48 7.22 -1.57
N LYS A 94 3.44 8.11 -2.58
CA LYS A 94 3.20 9.53 -2.33
C LYS A 94 1.77 9.65 -1.80
N ARG A 95 1.60 10.17 -0.58
CA ARG A 95 0.28 10.51 -0.07
C ARG A 95 -0.29 11.61 -0.98
N PRO A 96 -1.43 11.41 -1.65
CA PRO A 96 -2.07 12.51 -2.36
C PRO A 96 -2.37 13.62 -1.34
N TRP A 97 -2.00 14.84 -1.70
CA TRP A 97 -2.28 16.01 -0.90
C TRP A 97 -3.76 16.34 -1.06
N VAL A 98 -4.49 16.30 0.05
CA VAL A 98 -5.90 16.69 0.12
C VAL A 98 -5.94 17.97 0.98
N PRO A 99 -6.60 19.04 0.51
CA PRO A 99 -6.76 20.25 1.31
C PRO A 99 -7.38 19.90 2.67
N ARG A 100 -6.79 20.38 3.77
CA ARG A 100 -7.38 20.25 5.11
C ARG A 100 -8.31 21.44 5.34
N THR A 101 -9.62 21.19 5.30
CA THR A 101 -10.65 22.24 5.50
C THR A 101 -10.92 22.58 6.96
N THR A 102 -10.78 21.60 7.85
CA THR A 102 -11.31 21.70 9.21
C THR A 102 -10.20 21.48 10.21
N ASP A 103 -9.83 22.55 10.91
CA ASP A 103 -9.10 22.40 12.17
C ASP A 103 -10.12 22.14 13.28
N SER A 104 -10.47 20.87 13.48
CA SER A 104 -11.39 20.46 14.55
C SER A 104 -10.82 20.65 15.97
N ARG A 105 -9.59 21.19 16.10
CA ARG A 105 -8.97 21.58 17.36
C ARG A 105 -8.99 23.11 17.54
N HIS A 106 -10.14 23.71 17.31
CA HIS A 106 -10.38 25.12 17.64
C HIS A 106 -11.14 25.24 18.96
N GLY A 107 -10.89 26.33 19.69
CA GLY A 107 -11.62 26.67 20.91
C GLY A 107 -12.98 27.34 20.65
N GLU A 108 -13.32 27.59 19.38
CA GLU A 108 -14.57 28.26 19.01
C GLU A 108 -15.82 27.44 19.35
N PRO A 109 -16.95 28.10 19.68
CA PRO A 109 -18.20 27.42 20.00
C PRO A 109 -18.67 26.50 18.87
N VAL A 110 -18.73 25.21 19.15
CA VAL A 110 -19.31 24.22 18.22
C VAL A 110 -20.84 24.33 18.31
N ALA A 111 -21.49 24.65 17.19
CA ALA A 111 -22.94 24.69 17.14
C ALA A 111 -23.53 23.32 17.54
N PRO A 112 -24.58 23.28 18.40
CA PRO A 112 -25.16 22.03 18.83
C PRO A 112 -25.75 21.28 17.62
N ASN A 113 -25.49 19.97 17.54
CA ASN A 113 -26.07 19.11 16.51
C ASN A 113 -27.57 18.94 16.76
N ARG A 114 -28.38 19.85 16.23
CA ARG A 114 -29.85 19.86 16.37
C ARG A 114 -30.55 18.72 15.62
N LEU A 115 -29.89 18.13 14.63
CA LEU A 115 -30.47 17.09 13.79
C LEU A 115 -30.33 15.70 14.40
N ASP A 116 -29.24 15.46 15.14
CA ASP A 116 -28.94 14.19 15.82
C ASP A 116 -29.26 12.92 14.99
N ARG A 117 -28.89 12.94 13.70
CA ARG A 117 -29.13 11.85 12.73
C ARG A 117 -30.61 11.49 12.50
N GLN A 118 -31.55 12.35 12.86
CA GLN A 118 -32.97 12.19 12.60
C GLN A 118 -33.31 12.73 11.19
N PHE A 119 -33.28 11.85 10.19
CA PHE A 119 -33.54 12.22 8.79
C PHE A 119 -35.02 12.06 8.37
N THR A 120 -35.88 11.64 9.29
CA THR A 120 -37.33 11.56 9.08
C THR A 120 -37.95 12.93 9.31
N ILE A 121 -38.48 13.56 8.27
CA ILE A 121 -38.96 14.94 8.32
C ILE A 121 -40.39 15.00 7.79
N GLU A 122 -41.29 15.61 8.56
CA GLU A 122 -42.72 15.70 8.25
C GLU A 122 -43.04 16.62 7.06
N ARG A 123 -42.18 17.62 6.78
CA ARG A 123 -42.40 18.62 5.73
C ARG A 123 -41.09 18.92 4.99
N PRO A 124 -41.13 19.15 3.67
CA PRO A 124 -39.95 19.60 2.94
C PRO A 124 -39.45 20.94 3.50
N ASN A 125 -38.20 21.28 3.19
CA ASN A 125 -37.58 22.56 3.56
C ASN A 125 -37.35 22.79 5.07
N ARG A 126 -37.31 21.73 5.89
CA ARG A 126 -37.02 21.82 7.34
C ARG A 126 -35.59 21.51 7.71
N VAL A 127 -34.95 20.60 6.97
CA VAL A 127 -33.56 20.22 7.19
C VAL A 127 -32.82 20.25 5.87
N TRP A 128 -31.66 20.91 5.88
CA TRP A 128 -30.81 21.08 4.72
C TRP A 128 -29.50 20.37 5.01
N GLY A 129 -29.04 19.54 4.08
CA GLY A 129 -27.71 18.97 4.10
C GLY A 129 -26.80 19.79 3.19
N SER A 130 -25.61 20.16 3.68
CA SER A 130 -24.58 20.77 2.86
C SER A 130 -23.29 19.99 2.93
N ASP A 131 -22.61 19.87 1.80
CA ASP A 131 -21.24 19.35 1.74
C ASP A 131 -20.39 20.27 0.88
N ILE A 132 -19.09 20.33 1.19
CA ILE A 132 -18.11 21.08 0.39
C ILE A 132 -17.08 20.09 -0.12
N THR A 133 -16.89 20.07 -1.44
CA THR A 133 -15.89 19.21 -2.10
C THR A 133 -14.92 20.01 -2.94
N TYR A 134 -13.80 19.38 -3.29
CA TYR A 134 -12.67 19.98 -3.99
C TYR A 134 -12.55 19.40 -5.39
N LEU A 135 -12.58 20.26 -6.39
CA LEU A 135 -12.41 19.86 -7.78
C LEU A 135 -11.02 20.30 -8.26
N PRO A 136 -10.13 19.36 -8.64
CA PRO A 136 -8.85 19.71 -9.22
C PRO A 136 -9.06 20.23 -10.66
N THR A 137 -8.47 21.38 -10.99
CA THR A 137 -8.44 21.96 -12.33
C THR A 137 -6.98 22.17 -12.80
N GLN A 138 -6.78 22.57 -14.05
CA GLN A 138 -5.44 22.87 -14.56
C GLN A 138 -4.83 24.13 -13.91
N ASP A 139 -5.68 25.07 -13.48
CA ASP A 139 -5.29 26.34 -12.87
C ASP A 139 -5.31 26.32 -11.34
N GLY A 140 -5.66 25.18 -10.71
CA GLY A 140 -5.68 25.05 -9.25
C GLY A 140 -6.86 24.23 -8.73
N TRP A 141 -7.46 24.69 -7.64
CA TRP A 141 -8.58 24.00 -6.99
C TRP A 141 -9.81 24.89 -6.98
N LEU A 142 -10.95 24.29 -7.28
CA LEU A 142 -12.25 24.91 -7.07
C LEU A 142 -12.95 24.27 -5.88
N TYR A 143 -13.64 25.11 -5.11
CA TYR A 143 -14.51 24.68 -4.02
C TYR A 143 -15.94 24.57 -4.55
N LEU A 144 -16.52 23.38 -4.48
CA LEU A 144 -17.91 23.16 -4.82
C LEU A 144 -18.70 22.97 -3.53
N ALA A 145 -19.57 23.92 -3.22
CA ALA A 145 -20.55 23.79 -2.16
C ALA A 145 -21.87 23.27 -2.74
N VAL A 146 -22.38 22.17 -2.19
CA VAL A 146 -23.67 21.61 -2.56
C VAL A 146 -24.61 21.72 -1.37
N VAL A 147 -25.80 22.26 -1.59
CA VAL A 147 -26.87 22.34 -0.58
C VAL A 147 -28.06 21.57 -1.11
N VAL A 148 -28.55 20.61 -0.34
CA VAL A 148 -29.68 19.75 -0.69
C VAL A 148 -30.73 19.81 0.43
N VAL A 149 -32.00 19.92 0.04
CA VAL A 149 -33.12 19.81 0.96
C VAL A 149 -33.38 18.35 1.27
N ILE A 150 -33.35 17.96 2.54
CA ILE A 150 -33.75 16.61 2.97
C ILE A 150 -35.28 16.55 2.91
N SER A 151 -35.82 15.63 2.11
CA SER A 151 -37.26 15.49 1.88
C SER A 151 -37.77 14.08 2.23
N PHE A 152 -39.07 13.99 2.50
CA PHE A 152 -39.78 12.87 3.11
C PHE A 152 -39.90 11.59 2.26
N LEU A 153 -39.37 11.52 1.03
CA LEU A 153 -39.65 10.37 0.16
C LEU A 153 -39.04 9.06 0.70
N GLY A 154 -39.92 8.30 1.36
CA GLY A 154 -39.66 6.97 1.86
C GLY A 154 -39.12 6.06 0.76
N ARG A 155 -38.10 5.29 1.13
CA ARG A 155 -37.62 4.09 0.43
C ARG A 155 -37.02 4.26 -0.98
N LEU A 156 -36.17 5.27 -1.20
CA LEU A 156 -35.09 5.12 -2.20
C LEU A 156 -33.68 5.35 -1.66
N TRP A 157 -33.54 5.71 -0.37
CA TRP A 157 -32.24 5.89 0.27
C TRP A 157 -32.11 5.03 1.52
N ALA A 158 -32.39 3.73 1.38
CA ALA A 158 -32.05 2.69 2.36
C ALA A 158 -30.74 1.96 1.99
N GLY A 159 -29.90 2.60 1.19
CA GLY A 159 -28.50 2.21 1.01
C GLY A 159 -27.63 3.38 1.47
N PRO A 160 -26.46 3.14 2.10
CA PRO A 160 -25.52 4.22 2.35
C PRO A 160 -25.25 4.89 1.02
N TRP A 161 -25.49 6.19 0.91
CA TRP A 161 -25.18 6.96 -0.29
C TRP A 161 -23.77 6.59 -0.77
N ARG A 162 -23.71 5.92 -1.92
CA ARG A 162 -22.45 5.57 -2.58
C ARG A 162 -22.30 6.58 -3.70
N PRO A 163 -21.43 7.60 -3.59
CA PRO A 163 -21.10 8.40 -4.76
C PRO A 163 -20.65 7.46 -5.89
N PRO A 164 -20.94 7.78 -7.17
CA PRO A 164 -20.54 6.95 -8.32
C PRO A 164 -19.02 6.72 -8.41
N TRP A 165 -18.26 7.45 -7.59
CA TRP A 165 -16.83 7.32 -7.40
C TRP A 165 -16.57 7.02 -5.92
N ARG A 166 -15.97 5.87 -5.62
CA ARG A 166 -15.49 5.52 -4.26
C ARG A 166 -14.02 5.91 -4.11
N PRO A 167 -13.69 6.94 -3.33
CA PRO A 167 -12.31 7.16 -2.90
C PRO A 167 -11.84 5.95 -2.08
N ARG A 168 -10.63 5.45 -2.33
CA ARG A 168 -10.05 4.20 -1.76
C ARG A 168 -9.94 4.16 -0.22
N TRP A 169 -10.35 5.22 0.48
CA TRP A 169 -10.22 5.47 1.91
C TRP A 169 -11.52 5.19 2.68
N TRP A 170 -12.60 4.84 1.97
CA TRP A 170 -13.92 4.51 2.54
C TRP A 170 -14.02 3.04 3.02
N GLN A 171 -12.90 2.31 3.00
CA GLN A 171 -12.74 1.06 3.72
C GLN A 171 -11.80 1.37 4.89
N GLY A 172 -12.37 1.53 6.08
CA GLY A 172 -11.60 1.52 7.33
C GLY A 172 -10.96 0.14 7.56
N PRO A 173 -10.08 0.02 8.56
CA PRO A 173 -9.38 -1.23 8.90
C PRO A 173 -10.35 -2.37 9.24
#